data_AF-A0A962J4P7-F1
#
_entry.id   AF-A0A962J4P7-F1
#
_cell.length_a   1.000
_cell.length_b   1.000
_cell.length_c   1.000
_cell.angle_alpha   90.00
_cell.angle_beta   90.00
_cell.angle_gamma   90.00
#
_symmetry.space_group_name_H-M   'P 1'
#
loop_
_entity.id
_entity.type
_entity.pdbx_description
1 polymer ?
#
loop_
_entity_poly.entity_id
_entity_poly.type
_entity_poly.pdbx_seq_one_letter_code
_entity_poly.pdbx_strand_id
1 'polypeptide(L)'
;MMIETAGLFLLFLGFAAFATKRSLTYMHIYQQEEYDSARFLRWIFKEGGFDKRLSFMLALCAGAALFIPEIAAQFVFFTAFVMSAYFEKDPRREAKKKLVLTRRAQRIFFPALALSIFSTLWCFFLPSFYGLWIVNVQLVPFFIVLVNAALQPYENKVQKVFWQEAHDKVLDYNPHIIAITGSFGKTSVKHILGHILKMHAPSLITPGSVNTPMGITRIIREELEPRHQYFIVEMGAYGPGSIARLCALTPPDTGVITAIGHAHYERFKSLETVAEAKYELAEAVLRKQDGLMIVNENTLRFDKAKALQQAHAKQFVVCGDAPESKAKDKKEKKEDIPGHLEVHKIVQELEGLLVRLSWKGASYDLKAPLYGTHHGHNLALAFVTAFELGLGPEDILSALKTLPQIAHRLEVKPQGRDMIVIDDAYNSNPIGFQSALGLLATLAQKSGGKIKRKILITPGMVELGPAHTEAHETIGRLAGQVCDVALVVNGQRIPSFLEGFKATGGQKELHEVASFAEAQSWVAANRQDGDAVLIENDLPDLYERKLRL
;
A
#
# COMPACT_ATOMS: atom_id res chain seq x y z
N MET A 1 41.83 32.99 22.46
CA MET A 1 41.11 33.62 21.32
C MET A 1 41.22 32.84 19.99
N MET A 2 42.36 32.83 19.25
CA MET A 2 42.43 32.11 17.95
C MET A 2 42.23 30.58 18.08
N ILE A 3 42.72 30.00 19.18
CA ILE A 3 42.66 28.56 19.41
C ILE A 3 41.24 28.11 19.84
N GLU A 4 40.56 28.88 20.70
CA GLU A 4 39.18 28.61 21.12
C GLU A 4 38.16 28.83 19.98
N THR A 5 38.38 29.83 19.14
CA THR A 5 37.56 30.06 17.95
C THR A 5 37.71 28.93 16.93
N ALA A 6 38.91 28.36 16.79
CA ALA A 6 39.14 27.17 15.98
C ALA A 6 38.39 25.94 16.54
N GLY A 7 38.37 25.74 17.86
CA GLY A 7 37.64 24.65 18.49
C GLY A 7 36.11 24.76 18.35
N LEU A 8 35.55 25.97 18.47
CA LEU A 8 34.13 26.24 18.17
C LEU A 8 33.79 25.96 16.70
N PHE A 9 34.69 26.33 15.79
CA PHE A 9 34.50 26.05 14.37
C PHE A 9 34.51 24.56 14.05
N LEU A 10 35.41 23.78 14.67
CA LEU A 10 35.40 22.32 14.55
C LEU A 10 34.10 21.74 15.10
N LEU A 11 33.67 22.16 16.28
CA LEU A 11 32.42 21.74 16.89
C LEU A 11 31.21 22.00 15.97
N PHE A 12 31.15 23.18 15.36
CA PHE A 12 30.16 23.54 14.35
C PHE A 12 30.20 22.61 13.13
N LEU A 13 31.38 22.32 12.59
CA LEU A 13 31.54 21.37 11.47
C LEU A 13 31.09 19.95 11.85
N GLY A 14 31.41 19.50 13.07
CA GLY A 14 30.97 18.22 13.61
C GLY A 14 29.45 18.14 13.64
N PHE A 15 28.79 19.15 14.22
CA PHE A 15 27.33 19.21 14.24
C PHE A 15 26.75 19.27 12.82
N ALA A 16 27.33 20.05 11.90
CA ALA A 16 26.86 20.11 10.52
C ALA A 16 26.91 18.74 9.82
N ALA A 17 27.98 17.95 10.05
CA ALA A 17 28.08 16.59 9.54
C ALA A 17 26.99 15.68 10.13
N PHE A 18 26.77 15.73 11.45
CA PHE A 18 25.68 15.02 12.13
C PHE A 18 24.31 15.44 11.58
N ALA A 19 24.00 16.73 11.56
CA ALA A 19 22.73 17.28 11.13
C ALA A 19 22.42 16.91 9.68
N THR A 20 23.44 16.86 8.81
CA THR A 20 23.28 16.40 7.42
C THR A 20 22.82 14.95 7.37
N LYS A 21 23.53 14.04 8.04
CA LYS A 21 23.20 12.61 8.06
C LYS A 21 21.85 12.35 8.71
N ARG A 22 21.60 12.98 9.87
CA ARG A 22 20.35 12.83 10.60
C ARG A 22 19.15 13.41 9.87
N SER A 23 19.31 14.55 9.19
CA SER A 23 18.26 15.11 8.35
C SER A 23 17.93 14.21 7.16
N LEU A 24 18.91 13.49 6.58
CA LEU A 24 18.63 12.49 5.56
C LEU A 24 17.81 11.33 6.11
N THR A 25 18.14 10.82 7.30
CA THR A 25 17.35 9.78 7.99
C THR A 25 15.92 10.25 8.23
N TYR A 26 15.71 11.45 8.75
CA TYR A 26 14.36 11.99 8.97
C TYR A 26 13.62 12.24 7.66
N MET A 27 14.28 12.77 6.62
CA MET A 27 13.69 12.95 5.29
C MET A 27 13.26 11.63 4.66
N HIS A 28 13.99 10.54 4.91
CA HIS A 28 13.63 9.21 4.43
C HIS A 28 12.31 8.73 5.02
N ILE A 29 12.12 8.90 6.33
CA ILE A 29 10.85 8.58 6.99
C ILE A 29 9.76 9.55 6.56
N TYR A 30 10.07 10.84 6.49
CA TYR A 30 9.09 11.86 6.12
C TYR A 30 8.56 11.69 4.70
N GLN A 31 9.41 11.25 3.76
CA GLN A 31 8.99 10.90 2.40
C GLN A 31 8.09 9.67 2.36
N GLN A 32 8.31 8.68 3.23
CA GLN A 32 7.45 7.50 3.34
C GLN A 32 6.08 7.83 3.93
N GLU A 33 6.03 8.80 4.86
CA GLU A 33 4.80 9.38 5.39
C GLU A 33 4.17 10.46 4.48
N GLU A 34 4.53 10.48 3.19
CA GLU A 34 3.97 11.38 2.17
C GLU A 34 4.10 12.89 2.49
N TYR A 35 5.11 13.26 3.30
CA TYR A 35 5.31 14.61 3.82
C TYR A 35 4.18 15.13 4.72
N ASP A 36 3.43 14.22 5.36
CA ASP A 36 2.41 14.53 6.36
C ASP A 36 3.08 14.84 7.71
N SER A 37 3.12 16.12 8.08
CA SER A 37 3.76 16.59 9.31
C SER A 37 3.20 15.93 10.57
N ALA A 38 1.88 15.66 10.62
CA ALA A 38 1.25 15.11 11.80
C ALA A 38 1.60 13.63 11.99
N ARG A 39 1.62 12.84 10.90
CA ARG A 39 2.08 11.45 10.95
C ARG A 39 3.54 11.34 11.32
N PHE A 40 4.39 12.17 10.71
CA PHE A 40 5.81 12.20 11.01
C PHE A 40 6.08 12.52 12.48
N LEU A 41 5.41 13.53 13.04
CA LEU A 41 5.54 13.83 14.47
C LEU A 41 5.00 12.72 15.36
N ARG A 42 3.83 12.12 15.04
CA ARG A 42 3.33 10.96 15.79
C ARG A 42 4.32 9.81 15.78
N TRP A 43 4.96 9.54 14.65
CA TRP A 43 6.01 8.53 14.55
C TRP A 43 7.21 8.87 15.45
N ILE A 44 7.70 10.12 15.41
CA ILE A 44 8.79 10.59 16.28
C ILE A 44 8.49 10.32 17.76
N PHE A 45 7.29 10.66 18.24
CA PHE A 45 6.92 10.50 19.65
C PHE A 45 6.60 9.05 20.02
N LYS A 46 5.88 8.31 19.18
CA LYS A 46 5.39 6.96 19.48
C LYS A 46 6.49 5.90 19.34
N GLU A 47 7.28 5.96 18.28
CA GLU A 47 8.35 4.99 18.01
C GLU A 47 9.69 5.42 18.62
N GLY A 48 9.73 6.59 19.28
CA GLY A 48 10.93 7.10 19.92
C GLY A 48 12.02 7.51 18.92
N GLY A 49 11.63 8.18 17.82
CA GLY A 49 12.52 8.63 16.75
C GLY A 49 13.50 9.76 17.13
N PHE A 50 13.49 10.19 18.39
CA PHE A 50 14.50 11.09 18.96
C PHE A 50 15.85 10.38 19.14
N ASP A 51 16.95 11.11 18.94
CA ASP A 51 18.29 10.53 19.12
C ASP A 51 18.63 10.42 20.61
N LYS A 52 18.37 9.26 21.20
CA LYS A 52 18.62 9.02 22.63
C LYS A 52 20.10 8.73 22.88
N ARG A 53 20.78 8.08 21.93
CA ARG A 53 22.18 7.65 22.07
C ARG A 53 23.13 8.84 22.11
N LEU A 54 23.04 9.72 21.12
CA LEU A 54 23.83 10.95 21.06
C LEU A 54 23.46 11.87 22.22
N SER A 55 22.18 12.02 22.57
CA SER A 55 21.79 12.84 23.72
C SER A 55 22.41 12.37 25.03
N PHE A 56 22.40 11.06 25.26
CA PHE A 56 23.04 10.47 26.44
C PHE A 56 24.55 10.69 26.42
N MET A 57 25.20 10.47 25.27
CA MET A 57 26.64 10.73 25.12
C MET A 57 26.99 12.20 25.34
N LEU A 58 26.22 13.14 24.78
CA LEU A 58 26.42 14.58 24.96
C LEU A 58 26.17 15.01 26.42
N ALA A 59 25.25 14.38 27.14
CA ALA A 59 25.05 14.64 28.57
C ALA A 59 26.26 14.21 29.39
N LEU A 60 26.86 13.05 29.08
CA LEU A 60 28.12 12.61 29.70
C LEU A 60 29.27 13.56 29.35
N CYS A 61 29.39 13.95 28.08
CA CYS A 61 30.39 14.92 27.64
C CYS A 61 30.22 16.28 28.33
N ALA A 62 28.98 16.75 28.54
CA ALA A 62 28.69 17.99 29.24
C ALA A 62 29.11 17.93 30.71
N GLY A 63 28.91 16.79 31.39
CA GLY A 63 29.41 16.58 32.75
C GLY A 63 30.93 16.56 32.81
N ALA A 64 31.60 15.89 31.86
CA ALA A 64 33.06 15.85 31.77
C ALA A 64 33.65 17.23 31.44
N ALA A 65 32.95 18.05 30.63
CA ALA A 65 33.37 19.39 30.25
C ALA A 65 33.58 20.34 31.44
N LEU A 66 32.98 20.05 32.60
CA LEU A 66 33.17 20.82 33.84
C LEU A 66 34.57 20.68 34.44
N PHE A 67 35.32 19.63 34.05
CA PHE A 67 36.60 19.26 34.66
C PHE A 67 37.79 19.36 33.70
N ILE A 68 37.57 19.78 32.45
CA ILE A 68 38.60 19.84 31.41
C ILE A 68 38.66 21.23 30.76
N PRO A 69 39.79 21.62 30.15
CA PRO A 69 39.89 22.87 29.41
C PRO A 69 38.84 22.96 28.29
N GLU A 70 38.33 24.16 28.02
CA GLU A 70 37.22 24.39 27.08
C GLU A 70 37.51 23.82 25.68
N ILE A 71 38.73 23.99 25.17
CA ILE A 71 39.12 23.42 23.87
C ILE A 71 39.07 21.89 23.84
N ALA A 72 39.42 21.23 24.95
CA ALA A 72 39.34 19.77 25.05
C ALA A 72 37.87 19.33 25.06
N ALA A 73 37.00 20.06 25.76
CA ALA A 73 35.56 19.81 25.74
C ALA A 73 34.98 19.97 24.32
N GLN A 74 35.34 21.04 23.60
CA GLN A 74 34.92 21.26 22.21
C GLN A 74 35.34 20.10 21.30
N PHE A 75 36.56 19.58 21.47
CA PHE A 75 37.05 18.44 20.68
C PHE A 75 36.31 17.12 21.01
N VAL A 76 35.96 16.89 22.29
CA VAL A 76 35.16 15.74 22.71
C VAL A 76 33.77 15.79 22.06
N PHE A 77 33.09 16.94 22.09
CA PHE A 77 31.79 17.11 21.44
C PHE A 77 31.89 16.98 19.90
N PHE A 78 32.93 17.56 19.28
CA PHE A 78 33.20 17.39 17.86
C PHE A 78 33.31 15.90 17.49
N THR A 79 34.11 15.15 18.25
CA THR A 79 34.31 13.71 18.05
C THR A 79 33.01 12.94 18.20
N ALA A 80 32.21 13.26 19.23
CA ALA A 80 30.88 12.69 19.43
C ALA A 80 29.96 12.88 18.21
N PHE A 81 29.91 14.09 17.64
CA PHE A 81 29.11 14.37 16.44
C PHE A 81 29.62 13.64 15.20
N VAL A 82 30.93 13.66 14.96
CA VAL A 82 31.54 12.99 13.80
C VAL A 82 31.32 11.49 13.86
N MET A 83 31.50 10.87 15.03
CA MET A 83 31.27 9.45 15.23
C MET A 83 29.80 9.07 15.02
N SER A 84 28.87 9.88 15.55
CA SER A 84 27.44 9.69 15.30
C SER A 84 27.12 9.77 13.79
N ALA A 85 27.66 10.77 13.09
CA ALA A 85 27.48 10.93 11.65
C ALA A 85 28.07 9.78 10.82
N TYR A 86 29.21 9.24 11.25
CA TYR A 86 29.92 8.14 10.56
C TYR A 86 29.15 6.82 10.65
N PHE A 87 28.57 6.50 11.80
CA PHE A 87 27.80 5.27 11.99
C PHE A 87 26.35 5.37 11.50
N GLU A 88 25.86 6.56 11.17
CA GLU A 88 24.55 6.77 10.58
C GLU A 88 24.51 6.22 9.14
N LYS A 89 23.70 5.18 8.93
CA LYS A 89 23.49 4.58 7.61
C LYS A 89 22.88 5.58 6.63
N ASP A 90 23.31 5.52 5.37
CA ASP A 90 22.78 6.43 4.36
C ASP A 90 21.50 5.85 3.72
N PRO A 91 20.31 6.43 3.99
CA PRO A 91 19.05 5.88 3.47
C PRO A 91 18.92 5.99 1.95
N ARG A 92 19.80 6.74 1.28
CA ARG A 92 19.82 6.81 -0.19
C ARG A 92 20.45 5.55 -0.82
N ARG A 93 21.23 4.79 -0.04
CA ARG A 93 21.98 3.61 -0.52
C ARG A 93 21.51 2.31 0.13
N GLU A 94 21.27 2.33 1.44
CA GLU A 94 21.12 1.12 2.25
C GLU A 94 19.67 0.77 2.63
N ALA A 95 18.70 1.65 2.38
CA ALA A 95 17.29 1.37 2.67
C ALA A 95 16.63 0.52 1.58
N LYS A 96 15.67 -0.34 1.96
CA LYS A 96 14.87 -1.16 1.02
C LYS A 96 14.12 -0.28 0.04
N LYS A 97 13.44 0.75 0.57
CA LYS A 97 12.90 1.87 -0.20
C LYS A 97 13.82 3.07 -0.07
N LYS A 98 14.73 3.26 -1.04
CA LYS A 98 15.74 4.33 -1.01
C LYS A 98 15.13 5.72 -0.97
N LEU A 99 15.74 6.61 -0.18
CA LEU A 99 15.42 8.05 -0.22
C LEU A 99 15.80 8.63 -1.58
N VAL A 100 14.83 9.20 -2.29
CA VAL A 100 15.07 9.94 -3.54
C VAL A 100 14.90 11.43 -3.27
N LEU A 101 15.98 12.20 -3.45
CA LEU A 101 15.97 13.66 -3.32
C LEU A 101 15.30 14.32 -4.52
N THR A 102 13.97 14.21 -4.60
CA THR A 102 13.13 14.94 -5.56
C THR A 102 13.27 16.46 -5.38
N ARG A 103 12.83 17.26 -6.37
CA ARG A 103 12.85 18.73 -6.23
C ARG A 103 12.11 19.22 -4.98
N ARG A 104 10.98 18.58 -4.61
CA ARG A 104 10.27 18.89 -3.35
C ARG A 104 11.10 18.51 -2.13
N ALA A 105 11.68 17.30 -2.12
CA ALA A 105 12.54 16.86 -1.02
C ALA A 105 13.74 17.79 -0.83
N GLN A 106 14.36 18.26 -1.93
CA GLN A 106 15.46 19.23 -1.89
C GLN A 106 15.01 20.59 -1.33
N ARG A 107 13.85 21.10 -1.76
CA ARG A 107 13.27 22.34 -1.23
C ARG A 107 13.02 22.29 0.28
N ILE A 108 12.73 21.11 0.84
CA ILE A 108 12.58 20.94 2.29
C ILE A 108 13.94 20.73 2.96
N PHE A 109 14.75 19.81 2.43
CA PHE A 109 16.00 19.36 3.05
C PHE A 109 17.03 20.49 3.19
N PHE A 110 17.31 21.24 2.13
CA PHE A 110 18.39 22.25 2.19
C PHE A 110 18.07 23.41 3.14
N PRO A 111 16.87 24.01 3.13
CA PRO A 111 16.53 25.04 4.11
C PRO A 111 16.41 24.50 5.53
N ALA A 112 15.92 23.26 5.72
CA ALA A 112 15.85 22.66 7.06
C ALA A 112 17.24 22.39 7.63
N LEU A 113 18.17 21.91 6.80
CA LEU A 113 19.58 21.73 7.18
C LEU A 113 20.24 23.07 7.49
N ALA A 114 20.03 24.09 6.66
CA ALA A 114 20.55 25.44 6.90
C ALA A 114 20.02 26.02 8.21
N LEU A 115 18.73 25.85 8.50
CA LEU A 115 18.10 26.30 9.74
C LEU A 115 18.64 25.54 10.96
N SER A 116 18.86 24.23 10.82
CA SER A 116 19.47 23.41 11.87
C SER A 116 20.91 23.83 12.17
N ILE A 117 21.69 24.18 11.14
CA ILE A 117 23.06 24.66 11.32
C ILE A 117 23.03 26.07 11.94
N PHE A 118 22.16 26.95 11.44
CA PHE A 118 21.97 28.31 11.96
C PHE A 118 21.52 28.33 13.42
N SER A 119 20.71 27.35 13.85
CA SER A 119 20.28 27.25 15.25
C SER A 119 21.42 27.00 16.22
N THR A 120 22.64 26.69 15.76
CA THR A 120 23.81 26.50 16.61
C THR A 120 24.61 27.77 16.86
N LEU A 121 24.27 28.90 16.22
CA LEU A 121 25.03 30.15 16.36
C LEU A 121 25.12 30.68 17.80
N TRP A 122 24.21 30.27 18.69
CA TRP A 122 24.30 30.58 20.13
C TRP A 122 25.63 30.11 20.74
N CYS A 123 26.29 29.08 20.18
CA CYS A 123 27.56 28.57 20.71
C CYS A 123 28.70 29.59 20.62
N PHE A 124 28.61 30.58 19.72
CA PHE A 124 29.57 31.69 19.68
C PHE A 124 29.35 32.74 20.78
N PHE A 125 28.15 32.79 21.36
CA PHE A 125 27.77 33.72 22.44
C PHE A 125 27.79 33.06 23.81
N LEU A 126 27.54 31.74 23.89
CA LEU A 126 27.48 30.93 25.11
C LEU A 126 28.33 29.65 24.96
N PRO A 127 29.66 29.76 24.75
CA PRO A 127 30.51 28.64 24.33
C PRO A 127 30.63 27.52 25.37
N SER A 128 30.45 27.84 26.64
CA SER A 128 30.55 26.88 27.74
C SER A 128 29.22 26.22 28.10
N PHE A 129 28.11 26.57 27.43
CA PHE A 129 26.78 26.01 27.74
C PHE A 129 26.47 24.76 26.91
N TYR A 130 27.20 23.68 27.20
CA TYR A 130 27.16 22.46 26.39
C TYR A 130 25.81 21.73 26.37
N GLY A 131 24.95 21.92 27.37
CA GLY A 131 23.62 21.30 27.43
C GLY A 131 22.69 21.69 26.27
N LEU A 132 22.86 22.89 25.69
CA LEU A 132 22.07 23.35 24.54
C LEU A 132 22.34 22.54 23.27
N TRP A 133 23.46 21.80 23.17
CA TRP A 133 23.71 20.89 22.05
C TRP A 133 22.71 19.74 22.01
N ILE A 134 22.28 19.22 23.16
CA ILE A 134 21.23 18.18 23.25
C ILE A 134 19.94 18.72 22.66
N VAL A 135 19.58 19.96 22.99
CA VAL A 135 18.40 20.63 22.43
C VAL A 135 18.51 20.74 20.91
N ASN A 136 19.67 21.17 20.38
CA ASN A 136 19.87 21.29 18.93
C ASN A 136 19.75 19.94 18.20
N VAL A 137 20.28 18.86 18.78
CA VAL A 137 20.12 17.50 18.24
C VAL A 137 18.65 17.11 18.15
N GLN A 138 17.86 17.41 19.18
CA GLN A 138 16.42 17.06 19.20
C GLN A 138 15.55 17.97 18.34
N LEU A 139 16.03 19.16 17.97
CA LEU A 139 15.29 20.12 17.13
C LEU A 139 15.32 19.79 15.62
N VAL A 140 16.28 18.97 15.15
CA VAL A 140 16.43 18.60 13.74
C VAL A 140 15.12 18.18 13.05
N PRO A 141 14.30 17.23 13.57
CA PRO A 141 13.06 16.83 12.90
C PRO A 141 12.01 17.96 12.85
N PHE A 142 12.04 18.91 13.79
CA PHE A 142 11.10 20.03 13.81
C PHE A 142 11.43 21.09 12.78
N PHE A 143 12.71 21.29 12.44
CA PHE A 143 13.09 22.19 11.34
C PHE A 143 12.57 21.69 9.99
N ILE A 144 12.56 20.38 9.76
CA ILE A 144 11.95 19.77 8.57
C ILE A 144 10.45 20.10 8.50
N VAL A 145 9.73 19.91 9.61
CA VAL A 145 8.29 20.21 9.71
C VAL A 145 8.01 21.70 9.50
N LEU A 146 8.80 22.57 10.14
CA LEU A 146 8.67 24.02 10.05
C LEU A 146 8.88 24.52 8.61
N VAL A 147 9.92 24.03 7.93
CA VAL A 147 10.18 24.39 6.53
C VAL A 147 9.07 23.89 5.61
N ASN A 148 8.57 22.66 5.80
CA ASN A 148 7.43 22.18 5.01
C ASN A 148 6.17 23.03 5.23
N ALA A 149 5.90 23.48 6.46
CA ALA A 149 4.80 24.40 6.75
C ALA A 149 4.98 25.75 6.04
N ALA A 150 6.19 26.31 6.07
CA ALA A 150 6.50 27.57 5.38
C ALA A 150 6.37 27.46 3.85
N LEU A 151 6.70 26.29 3.28
CA LEU A 151 6.59 26.03 1.84
C LEU A 151 5.17 25.68 1.38
N GLN A 152 4.26 25.37 2.30
CA GLN A 152 2.92 24.88 1.97
C GLN A 152 2.12 25.79 1.01
N PRO A 153 2.12 27.13 1.14
CA PRO A 153 1.42 28.01 0.20
C PRO A 153 1.97 27.90 -1.23
N TYR A 154 3.29 27.82 -1.36
CA TYR A 154 3.97 27.64 -2.65
C TYR A 154 3.64 26.27 -3.25
N GLU A 155 3.73 25.20 -2.46
CA GLU A 155 3.40 23.85 -2.92
C GLU A 155 1.93 23.75 -3.36
N ASN A 156 1.00 24.37 -2.63
CA ASN A 156 -0.42 24.40 -3.01
C ASN A 156 -0.64 25.13 -4.34
N LYS A 157 0.08 26.24 -4.58
CA LYS A 157 0.01 26.96 -5.86
C LYS A 157 0.52 26.09 -7.01
N VAL A 158 1.66 25.43 -6.84
CA VAL A 158 2.24 24.54 -7.85
C VAL A 158 1.32 23.35 -8.13
N GLN A 159 0.79 22.71 -7.08
CA GLN A 159 -0.16 21.60 -7.22
C GLN A 159 -1.43 22.02 -7.95
N LYS A 160 -1.96 23.22 -7.67
CA LYS A 160 -3.15 23.74 -8.36
C LYS A 160 -2.90 23.93 -9.86
N VAL A 161 -1.74 24.48 -10.25
CA VAL A 161 -1.37 24.63 -11.66
C VAL A 161 -1.31 23.27 -12.36
N PHE A 162 -0.60 22.30 -11.78
CA PHE A 162 -0.54 20.96 -12.37
C PHE A 162 -1.90 20.28 -12.42
N TRP A 163 -2.74 20.48 -11.40
CA TRP A 163 -4.10 19.96 -11.39
C TRP A 163 -4.91 20.54 -12.56
N GLN A 164 -4.84 21.85 -12.79
CA GLN A 164 -5.53 22.51 -13.91
C GLN A 164 -5.02 22.02 -15.26
N GLU A 165 -3.70 21.98 -15.47
CA GLU A 165 -3.11 21.44 -16.71
C GLU A 165 -3.56 20.00 -16.99
N ALA A 166 -3.66 19.16 -15.96
CA ALA A 166 -4.15 17.80 -16.11
C ALA A 166 -5.65 17.77 -16.43
N HIS A 167 -6.46 18.56 -15.72
CA HIS A 167 -7.89 18.63 -15.96
C HIS A 167 -8.20 19.10 -17.38
N ASP A 168 -7.53 20.17 -17.83
CA ASP A 168 -7.70 20.73 -19.17
C ASP A 168 -7.32 19.71 -20.25
N LYS A 169 -6.21 18.96 -20.06
CA LYS A 169 -5.84 17.85 -20.96
C LYS A 169 -6.92 16.76 -21.06
N VAL A 170 -7.52 16.40 -19.93
CA VAL A 170 -8.58 15.38 -19.90
C VAL A 170 -9.80 15.85 -20.67
N LEU A 171 -10.18 17.12 -20.52
CA LEU A 171 -11.31 17.71 -21.24
C LEU A 171 -11.02 17.86 -22.75
N ASP A 172 -9.79 18.24 -23.10
CA ASP A 172 -9.37 18.43 -24.50
C ASP A 172 -9.28 17.11 -25.27
N TYR A 173 -8.65 16.08 -24.67
CA TYR A 173 -8.48 14.78 -25.33
C TYR A 173 -9.72 13.89 -25.21
N ASN A 174 -10.60 14.17 -24.25
CA ASN A 174 -11.90 13.54 -24.05
C ASN A 174 -11.90 12.00 -24.16
N PRO A 175 -10.99 11.28 -23.47
CA PRO A 175 -11.07 9.82 -23.41
C PRO A 175 -12.30 9.39 -22.61
N HIS A 176 -12.82 8.20 -22.86
CA HIS A 176 -13.83 7.57 -22.01
C HIS A 176 -13.21 7.19 -20.65
N ILE A 177 -13.64 7.88 -19.59
CA ILE A 177 -13.03 7.75 -18.26
C ILE A 177 -13.74 6.65 -17.47
N ILE A 178 -12.96 5.66 -17.05
CA ILE A 178 -13.41 4.55 -16.22
C ILE A 178 -12.77 4.69 -14.84
N ALA A 179 -13.56 5.11 -13.85
CA ALA A 179 -13.11 5.29 -12.49
C ALA A 179 -13.42 4.05 -11.64
N ILE A 180 -12.42 3.55 -10.90
CA ILE A 180 -12.55 2.32 -10.10
C ILE A 180 -12.25 2.65 -8.63
N THR A 181 -13.19 2.36 -7.73
CA THR A 181 -12.96 2.46 -6.29
C THR A 181 -13.47 1.25 -5.52
N GLY A 182 -13.15 1.22 -4.24
CA GLY A 182 -13.49 0.15 -3.31
C GLY A 182 -12.48 0.04 -2.17
N SER A 183 -12.78 -0.83 -1.21
CA SER A 183 -11.88 -1.15 -0.10
C SER A 183 -10.76 -2.08 -0.59
N PHE A 184 -11.13 -3.13 -1.33
CA PHE A 184 -10.22 -4.14 -1.90
C PHE A 184 -10.53 -4.36 -3.39
N GLY A 185 -9.70 -5.10 -4.13
CA GLY A 185 -9.97 -5.47 -5.53
C GLY A 185 -9.76 -4.37 -6.59
N LYS A 186 -9.63 -3.09 -6.20
CA LYS A 186 -9.44 -1.95 -7.12
C LYS A 186 -8.35 -2.16 -8.17
N THR A 187 -7.11 -2.40 -7.71
CA THR A 187 -5.96 -2.60 -8.60
C THR A 187 -6.14 -3.85 -9.46
N SER A 188 -6.75 -4.91 -8.91
CA SER A 188 -7.02 -6.15 -9.64
C SER A 188 -8.02 -5.93 -10.77
N VAL A 189 -9.16 -5.28 -10.51
CA VAL A 189 -10.15 -4.94 -11.55
C VAL A 189 -9.55 -4.01 -12.59
N LYS A 190 -8.82 -2.97 -12.18
CA LYS A 190 -8.09 -2.09 -13.09
C LYS A 190 -7.15 -2.86 -14.00
N HIS A 191 -6.39 -3.80 -13.45
CA HIS A 191 -5.43 -4.60 -14.20
C HIS A 191 -6.13 -5.51 -15.22
N ILE A 192 -7.17 -6.23 -14.79
CA ILE A 192 -7.96 -7.12 -15.65
C ILE A 192 -8.61 -6.31 -16.78
N LEU A 193 -9.36 -5.27 -16.43
CA LEU A 193 -10.06 -4.43 -17.41
C LEU A 193 -9.08 -3.72 -18.33
N GLY A 194 -7.96 -3.25 -17.78
CA GLY A 194 -6.90 -2.61 -18.54
C GLY A 194 -6.25 -3.52 -19.58
N HIS A 195 -6.02 -4.79 -19.24
CA HIS A 195 -5.53 -5.77 -20.21
C HIS A 195 -6.55 -6.03 -21.33
N ILE A 196 -7.82 -6.19 -20.97
CA ILE A 196 -8.91 -6.33 -21.95
C ILE A 196 -8.92 -5.13 -22.90
N LEU A 197 -9.06 -3.91 -22.37
CA LEU A 197 -9.21 -2.70 -23.19
C LEU A 197 -7.97 -2.40 -24.04
N LYS A 198 -6.74 -2.66 -23.54
CA LYS A 198 -5.51 -2.45 -24.31
C LYS A 198 -5.39 -3.32 -25.56
N MET A 199 -6.04 -4.49 -25.59
CA MET A 199 -6.06 -5.30 -26.81
C MET A 199 -7.03 -4.78 -27.87
N HIS A 200 -7.98 -3.91 -27.49
CA HIS A 200 -9.00 -3.37 -28.38
C HIS A 200 -8.73 -1.93 -28.82
N ALA A 201 -8.28 -1.08 -27.90
CA ALA A 201 -8.07 0.34 -28.18
C ALA A 201 -6.91 0.92 -27.34
N PRO A 202 -6.25 1.99 -27.83
CA PRO A 202 -5.26 2.70 -27.04
C PRO A 202 -5.86 3.17 -25.71
N SER A 203 -5.32 2.65 -24.61
CA SER A 203 -5.89 2.84 -23.28
C SER A 203 -4.81 3.22 -22.27
N LEU A 204 -5.01 4.33 -21.56
CA LEU A 204 -4.17 4.72 -20.43
C LEU A 204 -4.72 4.11 -19.14
N ILE A 205 -3.84 3.59 -18.30
CA ILE A 205 -4.19 2.95 -17.03
C ILE A 205 -3.26 3.50 -15.97
N THR A 206 -3.77 3.91 -14.80
CA THR A 206 -2.88 4.35 -13.72
C THR A 206 -1.94 3.23 -13.28
N PRO A 207 -0.60 3.44 -13.24
CA PRO A 207 0.35 2.39 -12.94
C PRO A 207 0.31 1.98 -11.47
N GLY A 208 0.59 0.70 -11.19
CA GLY A 208 0.65 0.16 -9.83
C GLY A 208 -0.60 0.49 -9.01
N SER A 209 -0.42 1.09 -7.84
CA SER A 209 -1.50 1.55 -6.95
C SER A 209 -1.64 3.09 -6.92
N VAL A 210 -1.23 3.79 -7.99
CA VAL A 210 -1.35 5.24 -8.05
C VAL A 210 -2.82 5.64 -8.06
N ASN A 211 -3.28 6.21 -6.94
CA ASN A 211 -4.70 6.49 -6.69
C ASN A 211 -4.95 7.79 -5.89
N THR A 212 -3.91 8.60 -5.71
CA THR A 212 -3.97 9.92 -5.05
C THR A 212 -4.14 11.04 -6.08
N PRO A 213 -4.67 12.21 -5.71
CA PRO A 213 -4.91 13.31 -6.65
C PRO A 213 -3.64 13.70 -7.43
N MET A 214 -2.53 13.95 -6.72
CA MET A 214 -1.28 14.36 -7.38
C MET A 214 -0.58 13.24 -8.13
N GLY A 215 -0.79 11.98 -7.71
CA GLY A 215 -0.36 10.81 -8.47
C GLY A 215 -1.05 10.76 -9.83
N ILE A 216 -2.38 10.87 -9.84
CA ILE A 216 -3.20 10.84 -11.07
C ILE A 216 -2.91 12.07 -11.95
N THR A 217 -2.82 13.27 -11.37
CA THR A 217 -2.42 14.50 -12.07
C THR A 217 -1.11 14.32 -12.83
N ARG A 218 -0.12 13.67 -12.20
CA ARG A 218 1.18 13.41 -12.83
C ARG A 218 1.05 12.48 -14.04
N ILE A 219 0.33 11.37 -13.90
CA ILE A 219 0.11 10.40 -14.99
C ILE A 219 -0.59 11.06 -16.17
N ILE A 220 -1.62 11.88 -15.92
CA ILE A 220 -2.29 12.63 -16.98
C ILE A 220 -1.30 13.53 -17.73
N ARG A 221 -0.48 14.29 -17.00
CA ARG A 221 0.45 15.24 -17.62
C ARG A 221 1.54 14.56 -18.43
N GLU A 222 2.07 13.45 -17.92
CA GLU A 222 3.23 12.74 -18.48
C GLU A 222 2.84 11.72 -19.56
N GLU A 223 1.68 11.07 -19.46
CA GLU A 223 1.34 9.88 -20.26
C GLU A 223 0.01 9.96 -21.01
N LEU A 224 -0.89 10.90 -20.69
CA LEU A 224 -2.13 11.07 -21.47
C LEU A 224 -1.81 11.73 -22.82
N GLU A 225 -2.34 11.12 -23.87
CA GLU A 225 -2.11 11.46 -25.28
C GLU A 225 -3.45 11.46 -26.03
N PRO A 226 -3.62 12.25 -27.11
CA PRO A 226 -4.89 12.37 -27.85
C PRO A 226 -5.43 11.06 -28.45
N ARG A 227 -4.57 10.06 -28.68
CA ARG A 227 -4.99 8.76 -29.23
C ARG A 227 -5.68 7.85 -28.22
N HIS A 228 -5.57 8.15 -26.93
CA HIS A 228 -6.16 7.31 -25.89
C HIS A 228 -7.68 7.40 -25.95
N GLN A 229 -8.33 6.28 -26.21
CA GLN A 229 -9.80 6.18 -26.23
C GLN A 229 -10.35 5.92 -24.82
N TYR A 230 -9.62 5.18 -24.00
CA TYR A 230 -10.00 4.89 -22.62
C TYR A 230 -8.94 5.41 -21.64
N PHE A 231 -9.41 5.90 -20.50
CA PHE A 231 -8.55 6.20 -19.36
C PHE A 231 -9.11 5.56 -18.08
N ILE A 232 -8.39 4.54 -17.59
CA ILE A 232 -8.78 3.81 -16.38
C ILE A 232 -8.06 4.38 -15.16
N VAL A 233 -8.84 4.88 -14.20
CA VAL A 233 -8.37 5.61 -13.02
C VAL A 233 -8.75 4.87 -11.75
N GLU A 234 -7.75 4.35 -11.03
CA GLU A 234 -7.97 3.86 -9.66
C GLU A 234 -8.12 5.04 -8.69
N MET A 235 -9.18 5.07 -7.89
CA MET A 235 -9.46 6.15 -6.94
C MET A 235 -9.41 5.67 -5.48
N GLY A 236 -8.45 6.23 -4.73
CA GLY A 236 -8.28 6.00 -3.29
C GLY A 236 -9.22 6.90 -2.48
N ALA A 237 -9.68 6.42 -1.32
CA ALA A 237 -10.46 7.25 -0.39
C ALA A 237 -9.81 7.25 0.98
N TYR A 238 -9.67 8.43 1.56
CA TYR A 238 -9.05 8.65 2.87
C TYR A 238 -9.98 9.37 3.87
N GLY A 239 -11.21 9.65 3.43
CA GLY A 239 -12.28 10.31 4.16
C GLY A 239 -13.35 10.78 3.18
N PRO A 240 -14.49 11.29 3.67
CA PRO A 240 -15.47 11.98 2.83
C PRO A 240 -14.84 13.09 1.97
N GLY A 241 -15.33 13.26 0.74
CA GLY A 241 -14.84 14.18 -0.28
C GLY A 241 -13.60 13.71 -1.05
N SER A 242 -12.99 12.58 -0.68
CA SER A 242 -11.78 12.08 -1.35
C SER A 242 -12.06 11.67 -2.80
N ILE A 243 -13.13 10.91 -3.01
CA ILE A 243 -13.49 10.38 -4.32
C ILE A 243 -14.10 11.49 -5.19
N ALA A 244 -14.93 12.35 -4.59
CA ALA A 244 -15.46 13.54 -5.27
C ALA A 244 -14.35 14.43 -5.85
N ARG A 245 -13.25 14.63 -5.11
CA ARG A 245 -12.09 15.39 -5.60
C ARG A 245 -11.40 14.74 -6.80
N LEU A 246 -11.31 13.41 -6.81
CA LEU A 246 -10.74 12.65 -7.93
C LEU A 246 -11.67 12.67 -9.14
N CYS A 247 -12.98 12.55 -8.94
CA CYS A 247 -13.97 12.70 -9.99
C CYS A 247 -13.98 14.11 -10.59
N ALA A 248 -13.69 15.15 -9.78
CA ALA A 248 -13.54 16.50 -10.30
C ALA A 248 -12.32 16.64 -11.24
N LEU A 249 -11.22 15.91 -10.96
CA LEU A 249 -10.04 15.90 -11.82
C LEU A 249 -10.29 15.13 -13.11
N THR A 250 -10.88 13.94 -12.99
CA THR A 250 -11.18 13.02 -14.10
C THR A 250 -12.69 12.70 -14.10
N PRO A 251 -13.55 13.52 -14.73
CA PRO A 251 -15.01 13.35 -14.71
C PRO A 251 -15.46 12.02 -15.33
N PRO A 252 -15.86 11.02 -14.54
CA PRO A 252 -16.02 9.65 -15.01
C PRO A 252 -17.26 9.45 -15.88
N ASP A 253 -17.13 8.63 -16.93
CA ASP A 253 -18.24 8.13 -17.76
C ASP A 253 -18.76 6.80 -17.23
N THR A 254 -17.83 5.98 -16.73
CA THR A 254 -18.13 4.69 -16.12
C THR A 254 -17.48 4.61 -14.74
N GLY A 255 -18.24 4.17 -13.74
CA GLY A 255 -17.75 3.93 -12.39
C GLY A 255 -17.84 2.46 -12.02
N VAL A 256 -16.82 1.93 -11.36
CA VAL A 256 -16.80 0.58 -10.80
C VAL A 256 -16.57 0.63 -9.30
N ILE A 257 -17.48 0.08 -8.50
CA ILE A 257 -17.30 -0.08 -7.04
C ILE A 257 -17.14 -1.57 -6.73
N THR A 258 -15.93 -1.94 -6.32
CA THR A 258 -15.54 -3.35 -6.17
C THR A 258 -16.01 -3.98 -4.86
N ALA A 259 -15.84 -3.28 -3.74
CA ALA A 259 -16.17 -3.78 -2.40
C ALA A 259 -16.20 -2.66 -1.35
N ILE A 260 -16.96 -2.85 -0.27
CA ILE A 260 -16.94 -2.02 0.94
C ILE A 260 -16.62 -2.92 2.14
N GLY A 261 -15.53 -2.63 2.83
CA GLY A 261 -15.08 -3.38 3.99
C GLY A 261 -14.16 -2.57 4.89
N HIS A 262 -13.60 -3.23 5.91
CA HIS A 262 -12.74 -2.58 6.91
C HIS A 262 -11.36 -2.28 6.30
N ALA A 263 -11.22 -1.12 5.67
CA ALA A 263 -9.95 -0.57 5.22
C ALA A 263 -9.81 0.88 5.73
N HIS A 264 -8.63 1.27 6.19
CA HIS A 264 -8.35 2.61 6.73
C HIS A 264 -9.31 3.04 7.87
N TYR A 265 -9.71 2.09 8.73
CA TYR A 265 -10.77 2.29 9.73
C TYR A 265 -10.49 3.44 10.72
N GLU A 266 -9.23 3.70 11.03
CA GLU A 266 -8.80 4.82 11.88
C GLU A 266 -9.32 6.19 11.39
N ARG A 267 -9.60 6.33 10.09
CA ARG A 267 -10.06 7.59 9.48
C ARG A 267 -11.57 7.66 9.31
N PHE A 268 -12.19 6.55 8.93
CA PHE A 268 -13.61 6.51 8.56
C PHE A 268 -14.55 6.26 9.74
N LYS A 269 -14.06 5.69 10.86
CA LYS A 269 -14.80 5.36 12.08
C LYS A 269 -15.93 4.32 11.92
N SER A 270 -16.62 4.25 10.79
CA SER A 270 -17.67 3.26 10.49
C SER A 270 -17.63 2.79 9.02
N LEU A 271 -18.26 1.65 8.72
CA LEU A 271 -18.41 1.15 7.36
C LEU A 271 -19.38 1.99 6.53
N GLU A 272 -20.37 2.60 7.17
CA GLU A 272 -21.34 3.50 6.54
C GLU A 272 -20.64 4.71 5.94
N THR A 273 -19.70 5.34 6.68
CA THR A 273 -18.92 6.46 6.16
C THR A 273 -17.96 6.02 5.04
N VAL A 274 -17.43 4.80 5.09
CA VAL A 274 -16.68 4.24 3.95
C VAL A 274 -17.59 4.12 2.74
N ALA A 275 -18.79 3.56 2.89
CA ALA A 275 -19.77 3.43 1.82
C ALA A 275 -20.12 4.79 1.22
N GLU A 276 -20.44 5.78 2.08
CA GLU A 276 -20.78 7.14 1.67
C GLU A 276 -19.70 7.78 0.80
N ALA A 277 -18.44 7.67 1.23
CA ALA A 277 -17.30 8.21 0.51
C ALA A 277 -17.03 7.48 -0.81
N LYS A 278 -17.24 6.16 -0.88
CA LYS A 278 -17.05 5.38 -2.12
C LYS A 278 -18.16 5.66 -3.14
N TYR A 279 -19.39 5.84 -2.68
CA TYR A 279 -20.53 6.16 -3.53
C TYR A 279 -20.58 7.61 -4.02
N GLU A 280 -19.65 8.48 -3.59
CA GLU A 280 -19.36 9.75 -4.29
C GLU A 280 -19.02 9.51 -5.77
N LEU A 281 -18.43 8.36 -6.11
CA LEU A 281 -18.19 7.97 -7.50
C LEU A 281 -19.51 7.81 -8.25
N ALA A 282 -20.49 7.12 -7.66
CA ALA A 282 -21.80 6.94 -8.26
C ALA A 282 -22.49 8.29 -8.47
N GLU A 283 -22.45 9.19 -7.48
CA GLU A 283 -23.00 10.54 -7.64
C GLU A 283 -22.35 11.32 -8.79
N ALA A 284 -21.05 11.14 -9.03
CA ALA A 284 -20.36 11.81 -10.15
C ALA A 284 -20.76 11.23 -11.51
N VAL A 285 -20.82 9.90 -11.63
CA VAL A 285 -21.18 9.21 -12.87
C VAL A 285 -22.64 9.44 -13.25
N LEU A 286 -23.56 9.32 -12.29
CA LEU A 286 -25.01 9.41 -12.51
C LEU A 286 -25.49 10.82 -12.88
N ARG A 287 -24.63 11.85 -12.78
CA ARG A 287 -24.91 13.18 -13.35
C ARG A 287 -24.90 13.17 -14.87
N LYS A 288 -24.19 12.24 -15.51
CA LYS A 288 -24.22 12.06 -16.96
C LYS A 288 -25.43 11.21 -17.32
N GLN A 289 -26.15 11.61 -18.36
CA GLN A 289 -27.35 10.90 -18.83
C GLN A 289 -27.04 9.45 -19.20
N ASP A 290 -25.88 9.22 -19.84
CA ASP A 290 -25.40 7.90 -20.26
C ASP A 290 -24.33 7.34 -19.30
N GLY A 291 -24.24 7.87 -18.07
CA GLY A 291 -23.30 7.38 -17.07
C GLY A 291 -23.61 5.93 -16.68
N LEU A 292 -22.57 5.09 -16.56
CA LEU A 292 -22.70 3.67 -16.24
C LEU A 292 -22.03 3.34 -14.91
N MET A 293 -22.78 2.79 -13.96
CA MET A 293 -22.28 2.31 -12.68
C MET A 293 -22.30 0.79 -12.60
N ILE A 294 -21.12 0.19 -12.46
CA ILE A 294 -20.96 -1.24 -12.20
C ILE A 294 -20.60 -1.45 -10.72
N VAL A 295 -21.34 -2.30 -10.02
CA VAL A 295 -21.14 -2.52 -8.58
C VAL A 295 -21.21 -4.00 -8.24
N ASN A 296 -20.46 -4.41 -7.21
CA ASN A 296 -20.69 -5.71 -6.58
C ASN A 296 -21.95 -5.64 -5.71
N GLU A 297 -22.83 -6.65 -5.75
CA GLU A 297 -24.09 -6.66 -5.00
C GLU A 297 -23.92 -6.37 -3.50
N ASN A 298 -22.80 -6.83 -2.91
CA ASN A 298 -22.53 -6.67 -1.49
C ASN A 298 -22.33 -5.21 -1.08
N THR A 299 -22.05 -4.32 -2.05
CA THR A 299 -21.94 -2.87 -1.79
C THR A 299 -23.30 -2.19 -1.72
N LEU A 300 -24.38 -2.83 -2.20
CA LEU A 300 -25.74 -2.32 -2.15
C LEU A 300 -26.44 -2.56 -0.80
N ARG A 301 -25.76 -3.13 0.21
CA ARG A 301 -26.36 -3.31 1.54
C ARG A 301 -26.55 -2.01 2.33
N PHE A 302 -25.84 -0.94 1.96
CA PHE A 302 -25.85 0.36 2.63
C PHE A 302 -26.94 1.29 2.10
N ASP A 303 -27.53 2.13 2.95
CA ASP A 303 -28.73 2.91 2.61
C ASP A 303 -28.52 3.87 1.44
N LYS A 304 -27.40 4.62 1.42
CA LYS A 304 -27.05 5.50 0.30
C LYS A 304 -26.93 4.74 -1.02
N ALA A 305 -26.33 3.55 -0.98
CA ALA A 305 -26.14 2.71 -2.14
C ALA A 305 -27.47 2.23 -2.72
N LYS A 306 -28.39 1.77 -1.86
CA LYS A 306 -29.76 1.38 -2.25
C LYS A 306 -30.52 2.54 -2.86
N ALA A 307 -30.49 3.70 -2.21
CA ALA A 307 -31.22 4.87 -2.69
C ALA A 307 -30.77 5.31 -4.09
N LEU A 308 -29.45 5.35 -4.33
CA LEU A 308 -28.89 5.69 -5.64
C LEU A 308 -29.25 4.66 -6.72
N GLN A 309 -29.16 3.37 -6.39
CA GLN A 309 -29.49 2.31 -7.34
C GLN A 309 -30.99 2.31 -7.69
N GLN A 310 -31.88 2.54 -6.70
CA GLN A 310 -33.32 2.62 -6.93
C GLN A 310 -33.70 3.83 -7.79
N ALA A 311 -33.09 4.99 -7.54
CA ALA A 311 -33.34 6.21 -8.29
C ALA A 311 -32.80 6.15 -9.74
N HIS A 312 -31.73 5.38 -9.99
CA HIS A 312 -31.03 5.34 -11.28
C HIS A 312 -30.89 3.92 -11.85
N ALA A 313 -31.88 3.04 -11.66
CA ALA A 313 -31.75 1.61 -11.96
C ALA A 313 -31.21 1.27 -13.36
N LYS A 314 -31.57 2.06 -14.39
CA LYS A 314 -31.11 1.85 -15.78
C LYS A 314 -29.62 2.11 -16.00
N GLN A 315 -29.00 2.89 -15.12
CA GLN A 315 -27.58 3.22 -15.17
C GLN A 315 -26.73 2.26 -14.33
N PHE A 316 -27.35 1.31 -13.62
CA PHE A 316 -26.66 0.36 -12.78
C PHE A 316 -26.57 -1.03 -13.41
N VAL A 317 -25.37 -1.60 -13.33
CA VAL A 317 -25.11 -3.02 -13.51
C VAL A 317 -24.58 -3.58 -12.19
N VAL A 318 -25.24 -4.61 -11.69
CA VAL A 318 -24.96 -5.26 -10.41
C VAL A 318 -24.39 -6.63 -10.69
N CYS A 319 -23.22 -6.92 -10.15
CA CYS A 319 -22.58 -8.23 -10.21
C CYS A 319 -22.78 -8.94 -8.87
N GLY A 320 -23.53 -10.04 -8.87
CA GLY A 320 -23.81 -10.82 -7.69
C GLY A 320 -23.63 -12.31 -7.91
N ASP A 321 -23.60 -13.08 -6.83
CA ASP A 321 -23.65 -14.53 -6.89
C ASP A 321 -25.06 -14.97 -7.33
N ALA A 322 -25.13 -16.02 -8.15
CA ALA A 322 -26.41 -16.62 -8.49
C ALA A 322 -27.10 -17.12 -7.20
N PRO A 323 -28.40 -16.86 -6.98
CA PRO A 323 -29.08 -17.28 -5.76
C PRO A 323 -28.95 -18.79 -5.56
N GLU A 324 -28.55 -19.22 -4.36
CA GLU A 324 -28.50 -20.64 -4.01
C GLU A 324 -29.87 -21.27 -4.29
N SER A 325 -29.93 -22.26 -5.18
CA SER A 325 -31.14 -23.05 -5.44
C SER A 325 -31.46 -23.90 -4.20
N LYS A 326 -32.02 -23.27 -3.17
CA LYS A 326 -32.69 -23.91 -2.04
C LYS A 326 -34.20 -23.80 -2.22
N ALA A 327 -34.70 -24.23 -3.37
CA ALA A 327 -36.11 -24.56 -3.55
C ALA A 327 -36.23 -25.57 -4.69
N LYS A 328 -36.47 -26.83 -4.32
CA LYS A 328 -36.92 -27.87 -5.26
C LYS A 328 -38.37 -27.66 -5.73
N ASP A 329 -39.04 -26.62 -5.26
CA ASP A 329 -40.42 -26.32 -5.65
C ASP A 329 -40.49 -24.99 -6.40
N LYS A 330 -41.00 -25.11 -7.63
CA LYS A 330 -41.23 -24.11 -8.68
C LYS A 330 -40.00 -23.73 -9.52
N LYS A 331 -39.92 -24.39 -10.68
CA LYS A 331 -39.38 -23.83 -11.93
C LYS A 331 -40.21 -22.59 -12.32
N GLU A 332 -40.05 -21.49 -11.61
CA GLU A 332 -40.25 -20.18 -12.22
C GLU A 332 -38.94 -19.87 -12.92
N LYS A 333 -38.94 -19.90 -14.26
CA LYS A 333 -37.89 -19.25 -15.05
C LYS A 333 -37.90 -17.79 -14.61
N LYS A 334 -37.02 -17.40 -13.69
CA LYS A 334 -36.78 -15.99 -13.42
C LYS A 334 -36.24 -15.39 -14.70
N GLU A 335 -37.00 -14.44 -15.24
CA GLU A 335 -36.53 -13.55 -16.30
C GLU A 335 -35.24 -12.88 -15.83
N ASP A 336 -34.26 -12.74 -16.73
CA ASP A 336 -33.05 -11.96 -16.50
C ASP A 336 -33.44 -10.61 -15.89
N ILE A 337 -33.06 -10.36 -14.63
CA ILE A 337 -33.25 -9.04 -14.03
C ILE A 337 -32.38 -8.08 -14.84
N PRO A 338 -32.96 -7.09 -15.55
CA PRO A 338 -32.16 -6.17 -16.35
C PRO A 338 -31.14 -5.48 -15.44
N GLY A 339 -29.87 -5.51 -15.84
CA GLY A 339 -28.81 -4.94 -15.02
C GLY A 339 -28.20 -5.88 -13.98
N HIS A 340 -28.56 -7.18 -13.91
CA HIS A 340 -27.93 -8.13 -12.98
C HIS A 340 -27.08 -9.23 -13.66
N LEU A 341 -25.78 -9.24 -13.38
CA LEU A 341 -24.87 -10.31 -13.78
C LEU A 341 -24.78 -11.33 -12.64
N GLU A 342 -24.96 -12.60 -12.98
CA GLU A 342 -24.95 -13.69 -12.00
C GLU A 342 -23.67 -14.53 -12.12
N VAL A 343 -22.92 -14.63 -11.03
CA VAL A 343 -21.76 -15.51 -10.90
C VAL A 343 -22.23 -16.86 -10.36
N HIS A 344 -22.19 -17.90 -11.19
CA HIS A 344 -22.66 -19.24 -10.86
C HIS A 344 -21.62 -20.06 -10.10
N LYS A 345 -20.34 -19.90 -10.46
CA LYS A 345 -19.27 -20.72 -9.90
C LYS A 345 -17.92 -20.06 -10.08
N ILE A 346 -17.10 -20.12 -9.04
CA ILE A 346 -15.68 -19.76 -9.07
C ILE A 346 -14.87 -20.99 -8.68
N VAL A 347 -13.95 -21.41 -9.54
CA VAL A 347 -13.12 -22.60 -9.32
C VAL A 347 -11.65 -22.26 -9.52
N GLN A 348 -10.85 -22.46 -8.47
CA GLN A 348 -9.39 -22.42 -8.58
C GLN A 348 -8.89 -23.69 -9.26
N GLU A 349 -8.25 -23.56 -10.43
CA GLU A 349 -7.54 -24.62 -11.15
C GLU A 349 -6.02 -24.46 -10.98
N LEU A 350 -5.22 -25.39 -11.51
CA LEU A 350 -3.75 -25.33 -11.39
C LEU A 350 -3.17 -24.22 -12.26
N GLU A 351 -3.77 -24.00 -13.43
CA GLU A 351 -3.33 -23.02 -14.43
C GLU A 351 -4.01 -21.66 -14.27
N GLY A 352 -4.91 -21.49 -13.30
CA GLY A 352 -5.60 -20.23 -13.07
C GLY A 352 -6.99 -20.38 -12.45
N LEU A 353 -7.86 -19.41 -12.74
CA LEU A 353 -9.22 -19.32 -12.22
C LEU A 353 -10.24 -19.52 -13.36
N LEU A 354 -11.23 -20.36 -13.11
CA LEU A 354 -12.42 -20.51 -13.94
C LEU A 354 -13.61 -19.85 -13.23
N VAL A 355 -14.25 -18.89 -13.89
CA VAL A 355 -15.48 -18.24 -13.42
C VAL A 355 -16.58 -18.49 -14.43
N ARG A 356 -17.67 -19.10 -13.98
CA ARG A 356 -18.88 -19.27 -14.79
C ARG A 356 -19.89 -18.22 -14.39
N LEU A 357 -20.39 -17.46 -15.35
CA LEU A 357 -21.37 -16.40 -15.13
C LEU A 357 -22.43 -16.36 -16.24
N SER A 358 -23.54 -15.68 -15.99
CA SER A 358 -24.53 -15.33 -17.02
C SER A 358 -24.78 -13.83 -17.09
N TRP A 359 -24.90 -13.33 -18.32
CA TRP A 359 -25.19 -11.94 -18.61
C TRP A 359 -25.98 -11.82 -19.91
N LYS A 360 -27.07 -11.03 -19.91
CA LYS A 360 -27.94 -10.77 -21.07
C LYS A 360 -28.35 -12.05 -21.81
N GLY A 361 -28.86 -13.04 -21.07
CA GLY A 361 -29.39 -14.30 -21.62
C GLY A 361 -28.35 -15.32 -22.09
N ALA A 362 -27.05 -15.04 -21.93
CA ALA A 362 -25.97 -15.93 -22.33
C ALA A 362 -25.08 -16.32 -21.15
N SER A 363 -24.47 -17.50 -21.24
CA SER A 363 -23.51 -18.00 -20.25
C SER A 363 -22.09 -17.89 -20.77
N TYR A 364 -21.16 -17.52 -19.89
CA TYR A 364 -19.75 -17.32 -20.23
C TYR A 364 -18.85 -18.03 -19.23
N ASP A 365 -17.82 -18.69 -19.76
CA ASP A 365 -16.76 -19.36 -19.01
C ASP A 365 -15.47 -18.53 -19.10
N LEU A 366 -15.21 -17.72 -18.08
CA LEU A 366 -14.04 -16.87 -18.00
C LEU A 366 -12.88 -17.68 -17.43
N LYS A 367 -11.85 -17.89 -18.25
CA LYS A 367 -10.59 -18.53 -17.85
C LYS A 367 -9.49 -17.49 -17.86
N ALA A 368 -8.83 -17.30 -16.73
CA ALA A 368 -7.70 -16.40 -16.59
C ALA A 368 -6.61 -17.02 -15.72
N PRO A 369 -5.31 -16.82 -16.01
CA PRO A 369 -4.20 -17.33 -15.20
C PRO A 369 -4.02 -16.48 -13.93
N LEU A 370 -5.10 -16.27 -13.18
CA LEU A 370 -5.12 -15.64 -11.87
C LEU A 370 -5.33 -16.68 -10.78
N TYR A 371 -4.86 -16.36 -9.57
CA TYR A 371 -4.93 -17.26 -8.44
C TYR A 371 -5.60 -16.57 -7.25
N GLY A 372 -6.47 -17.31 -6.55
CA GLY A 372 -7.33 -16.81 -5.49
C GLY A 372 -8.77 -16.63 -5.96
N THR A 373 -9.71 -17.28 -5.28
CA THR A 373 -11.14 -17.25 -5.64
C THR A 373 -11.76 -15.86 -5.53
N HIS A 374 -11.22 -14.98 -4.70
CA HIS A 374 -11.66 -13.59 -4.58
C HIS A 374 -11.45 -12.78 -5.88
N HIS A 375 -10.60 -13.24 -6.81
CA HIS A 375 -10.51 -12.64 -8.14
C HIS A 375 -11.72 -12.94 -9.02
N GLY A 376 -12.59 -13.88 -8.64
CA GLY A 376 -13.76 -14.26 -9.44
C GLY A 376 -14.73 -13.10 -9.66
N HIS A 377 -15.11 -12.39 -8.59
CA HIS A 377 -15.92 -11.17 -8.71
C HIS A 377 -15.16 -10.03 -9.39
N ASN A 378 -13.84 -9.95 -9.25
CA ASN A 378 -13.05 -8.96 -9.97
C ASN A 378 -13.07 -9.20 -11.49
N LEU A 379 -13.02 -10.47 -11.93
CA LEU A 379 -13.18 -10.87 -13.33
C LEU A 379 -14.60 -10.56 -13.82
N ALA A 380 -15.63 -10.84 -13.04
CA ALA A 380 -17.01 -10.53 -13.39
C ALA A 380 -17.24 -9.02 -13.59
N LEU A 381 -16.74 -8.18 -12.66
CA LEU A 381 -16.80 -6.73 -12.76
C LEU A 381 -16.08 -6.23 -14.02
N ALA A 382 -14.86 -6.71 -14.29
CA ALA A 382 -14.11 -6.31 -15.47
C ALA A 382 -14.76 -6.78 -16.79
N PHE A 383 -15.27 -8.02 -16.82
CA PHE A 383 -15.98 -8.58 -17.96
C PHE A 383 -17.20 -7.74 -18.32
N VAL A 384 -18.07 -7.46 -17.34
CA VAL A 384 -19.30 -6.72 -17.63
C VAL A 384 -19.01 -5.26 -17.97
N THR A 385 -17.97 -4.67 -17.36
CA THR A 385 -17.53 -3.32 -17.73
C THR A 385 -17.11 -3.29 -19.20
N ALA A 386 -16.26 -4.21 -19.65
CA ALA A 386 -15.84 -4.29 -21.05
C ALA A 386 -17.02 -4.57 -22.00
N PHE A 387 -17.92 -5.46 -21.59
CA PHE A 387 -19.12 -5.82 -22.38
C PHE A 387 -20.04 -4.61 -22.59
N GLU A 388 -20.35 -3.85 -21.53
CA GLU A 388 -21.20 -2.65 -21.64
C GLU A 388 -20.54 -1.51 -22.40
N LEU A 389 -19.20 -1.49 -22.48
CA LEU A 389 -18.46 -0.57 -23.35
C LEU A 389 -18.45 -1.01 -24.83
N GLY A 390 -19.16 -2.09 -25.17
CA GLY A 390 -19.40 -2.52 -26.55
C GLY A 390 -18.42 -3.55 -27.09
N LEU A 391 -17.53 -4.11 -26.25
CA LEU A 391 -16.62 -5.16 -26.69
C LEU A 391 -17.36 -6.49 -26.86
N GLY A 392 -17.01 -7.24 -27.91
CA GLY A 392 -17.58 -8.57 -28.13
C GLY A 392 -17.19 -9.56 -27.03
N PRO A 393 -18.06 -10.50 -26.65
CA PRO A 393 -17.74 -11.47 -25.59
C PRO A 393 -16.53 -12.35 -25.93
N GLU A 394 -16.41 -12.83 -27.18
CA GLU A 394 -15.29 -13.68 -27.62
C GLU A 394 -13.93 -12.99 -27.51
N ASP A 395 -13.94 -11.70 -27.80
CA ASP A 395 -12.79 -10.79 -27.70
C ASP A 395 -12.35 -10.64 -26.24
N ILE A 396 -13.30 -10.39 -25.33
CA ILE A 396 -13.05 -10.32 -23.88
C ILE A 396 -12.52 -11.66 -23.36
N LEU A 397 -13.13 -12.77 -23.73
CA LEU A 397 -12.72 -14.11 -23.32
C LEU A 397 -11.32 -14.46 -23.84
N SER A 398 -10.97 -14.03 -25.06
CA SER A 398 -9.64 -14.21 -25.62
C SER A 398 -8.58 -13.37 -24.90
N ALA A 399 -8.93 -12.15 -24.49
CA ALA A 399 -8.08 -11.29 -23.66
C ALA A 399 -7.74 -11.93 -22.30
N LEU A 400 -8.74 -12.50 -21.63
CA LEU A 400 -8.56 -13.10 -20.31
C LEU A 400 -7.57 -14.27 -20.30
N LYS A 401 -7.47 -15.04 -21.40
CA LYS A 401 -6.52 -16.15 -21.54
C LYS A 401 -5.05 -15.71 -21.47
N THR A 402 -4.75 -14.49 -21.90
CA THR A 402 -3.39 -13.93 -21.97
C THR A 402 -3.12 -12.92 -20.85
N LEU A 403 -4.05 -12.77 -19.90
CA LEU A 403 -3.95 -11.82 -18.81
C LEU A 403 -2.69 -12.09 -17.99
N PRO A 404 -1.79 -11.10 -17.80
CA PRO A 404 -0.66 -11.28 -16.90
C PRO A 404 -1.14 -11.44 -15.46
N GLN A 405 -0.36 -12.15 -14.66
CA GLN A 405 -0.58 -12.16 -13.21
C GLN A 405 -0.37 -10.76 -12.64
N ILE A 406 -1.07 -10.45 -11.56
CA ILE A 406 -0.99 -9.14 -10.91
C ILE A 406 0.15 -9.21 -9.90
N ALA A 407 1.20 -8.42 -10.12
CA ALA A 407 2.38 -8.43 -9.25
C ALA A 407 2.02 -8.30 -7.77
N HIS A 408 2.56 -9.20 -6.94
CA HIS A 408 2.36 -9.24 -5.49
C HIS A 408 0.90 -9.38 -5.02
N ARG A 409 0.02 -9.95 -5.85
CA ARG A 409 -1.38 -10.29 -5.49
C ARG A 409 -1.66 -11.74 -5.84
N LEU A 410 -1.22 -12.65 -4.98
CA LEU A 410 -1.20 -14.09 -5.20
C LEU A 410 -0.52 -14.50 -6.52
N GLU A 411 0.59 -13.86 -6.83
CA GLU A 411 1.35 -14.15 -8.04
C GLU A 411 2.12 -15.47 -7.88
N VAL A 412 1.76 -16.50 -8.64
CA VAL A 412 2.37 -17.83 -8.63
C VAL A 412 3.53 -17.89 -9.64
N LYS A 413 4.74 -18.07 -9.12
CA LYS A 413 6.00 -18.15 -9.86
C LYS A 413 6.59 -19.57 -9.73
N PRO A 414 6.66 -20.35 -10.83
CA PRO A 414 7.42 -21.58 -10.85
C PRO A 414 8.91 -21.31 -10.64
N GLN A 415 9.57 -22.11 -9.80
CA GLN A 415 11.00 -22.00 -9.49
C GLN A 415 11.82 -23.21 -9.96
N GLY A 416 11.22 -24.14 -10.72
CA GLY A 416 11.81 -25.41 -11.12
C GLY A 416 11.79 -26.45 -9.99
N ARG A 417 12.02 -27.74 -10.34
CA ARG A 417 11.91 -28.90 -9.42
C ARG A 417 10.57 -28.97 -8.67
N ASP A 418 9.48 -28.74 -9.40
CA ASP A 418 8.11 -28.67 -8.87
C ASP A 418 7.87 -27.65 -7.74
N MET A 419 8.85 -26.75 -7.48
CA MET A 419 8.70 -25.69 -6.50
C MET A 419 7.91 -24.52 -7.09
N ILE A 420 6.99 -23.98 -6.30
CA ILE A 420 6.27 -22.74 -6.60
C ILE A 420 6.46 -21.71 -5.49
N VAL A 421 6.45 -20.44 -5.86
CA VAL A 421 6.36 -19.31 -4.94
C VAL A 421 5.06 -18.58 -5.21
N ILE A 422 4.23 -18.41 -4.20
CA ILE A 422 3.01 -17.61 -4.23
C ILE A 422 3.35 -16.28 -3.56
N ASP A 423 3.40 -15.21 -4.33
CA ASP A 423 3.80 -13.87 -3.90
C ASP A 423 2.55 -12.99 -3.66
N ASP A 424 2.20 -12.83 -2.38
CA ASP A 424 1.12 -11.96 -1.88
C ASP A 424 1.69 -10.92 -0.89
N ALA A 425 2.84 -10.35 -1.26
CA ALA A 425 3.64 -9.50 -0.38
C ALA A 425 3.11 -8.06 -0.23
N TYR A 426 2.12 -7.62 -1.03
CA TYR A 426 1.82 -6.18 -1.15
C TYR A 426 1.12 -5.58 0.08
N ASN A 427 0.01 -6.17 0.51
CA ASN A 427 -0.74 -5.72 1.67
C ASN A 427 -1.61 -6.87 2.18
N SER A 428 -1.75 -6.98 3.50
CA SER A 428 -2.51 -8.04 4.13
C SER A 428 -3.69 -7.52 4.94
N ASN A 429 -4.75 -8.32 4.94
CA ASN A 429 -5.91 -8.20 5.82
C ASN A 429 -6.42 -9.62 6.12
N PRO A 430 -7.25 -9.81 7.16
CA PRO A 430 -7.65 -11.16 7.58
C PRO A 430 -8.28 -12.01 6.46
N ILE A 431 -9.13 -11.40 5.62
CA ILE A 431 -9.81 -12.10 4.52
C ILE A 431 -8.80 -12.48 3.43
N GLY A 432 -7.89 -11.55 3.08
CA GLY A 432 -6.81 -11.78 2.12
C GLY A 432 -5.90 -12.92 2.55
N PHE A 433 -5.43 -12.89 3.80
CA PHE A 433 -4.55 -13.93 4.36
C PHE A 433 -5.23 -15.30 4.33
N GLN A 434 -6.51 -15.39 4.76
CA GLN A 434 -7.29 -16.64 4.67
C GLN A 434 -7.37 -17.15 3.23
N SER A 435 -7.63 -16.26 2.27
CA SER A 435 -7.66 -16.61 0.84
C SER A 435 -6.31 -17.13 0.34
N ALA A 436 -5.19 -16.55 0.81
CA ALA A 436 -3.84 -16.97 0.44
C ALA A 436 -3.51 -18.39 0.95
N LEU A 437 -3.85 -18.67 2.21
CA LEU A 437 -3.72 -20.01 2.80
C LEU A 437 -4.64 -21.03 2.10
N GLY A 438 -5.87 -20.64 1.79
CA GLY A 438 -6.82 -21.48 1.04
C GLY A 438 -6.32 -21.80 -0.37
N LEU A 439 -5.70 -20.83 -1.06
CA LEU A 439 -5.05 -21.06 -2.35
C LEU A 439 -3.91 -22.07 -2.22
N LEU A 440 -3.02 -21.88 -1.24
CA LEU A 440 -1.88 -22.78 -1.01
C LEU A 440 -2.36 -24.23 -0.78
N ALA A 441 -3.40 -24.41 0.04
CA ALA A 441 -4.01 -25.71 0.27
C ALA A 441 -4.63 -26.30 -1.00
N THR A 442 -5.35 -25.49 -1.78
CA THR A 442 -6.02 -25.93 -3.01
C THR A 442 -5.03 -26.35 -4.09
N LEU A 443 -3.95 -25.57 -4.29
CA LEU A 443 -2.89 -25.92 -5.22
C LEU A 443 -2.21 -27.22 -4.80
N ALA A 444 -1.92 -27.38 -3.50
CA ALA A 444 -1.34 -28.62 -2.99
C ALA A 444 -2.22 -29.83 -3.28
N GLN A 445 -3.51 -29.74 -2.96
CA GLN A 445 -4.49 -30.81 -3.20
C GLN A 445 -4.61 -31.16 -4.69
N LYS A 446 -4.68 -30.16 -5.57
CA LYS A 446 -4.87 -30.38 -7.01
C LYS A 446 -3.59 -30.78 -7.74
N SER A 447 -2.42 -30.56 -7.14
CA SER A 447 -1.12 -30.82 -7.79
C SER A 447 -0.83 -32.29 -8.09
N GLY A 448 -1.68 -33.23 -7.65
CA GLY A 448 -1.45 -34.67 -7.84
C GLY A 448 -0.23 -35.18 -7.06
N GLY A 449 0.12 -34.55 -5.94
CA GLY A 449 1.26 -34.91 -5.11
C GLY A 449 2.60 -34.25 -5.52
N LYS A 450 2.58 -33.34 -6.50
CA LYS A 450 3.78 -32.54 -6.85
C LYS A 450 4.17 -31.58 -5.74
N ILE A 451 3.19 -30.94 -5.10
CA ILE A 451 3.44 -30.10 -3.92
C ILE A 451 3.39 -30.99 -2.69
N LYS A 452 4.53 -31.15 -2.04
CA LYS A 452 4.72 -32.06 -0.89
C LYS A 452 4.79 -31.30 0.43
N ARG A 453 5.33 -30.08 0.40
CA ARG A 453 5.60 -29.27 1.59
C ARG A 453 5.18 -27.84 1.36
N LYS A 454 4.44 -27.28 2.31
CA LYS A 454 3.83 -25.95 2.28
C LYS A 454 4.53 -25.05 3.29
N ILE A 455 5.16 -23.99 2.81
CA ILE A 455 5.96 -23.07 3.63
C ILE A 455 5.29 -21.71 3.61
N LEU A 456 5.07 -21.11 4.78
CA LEU A 456 4.58 -19.74 4.92
C LEU A 456 5.72 -18.82 5.37
N ILE A 457 5.86 -17.66 4.73
CA ILE A 457 6.68 -16.55 5.20
C ILE A 457 5.75 -15.39 5.48
N THR A 458 5.76 -14.86 6.71
CA THR A 458 4.92 -13.69 7.04
C THR A 458 5.47 -12.88 8.20
N PRO A 459 5.39 -11.54 8.16
CA PRO A 459 5.53 -10.66 9.32
C PRO A 459 4.22 -10.44 10.09
N GLY A 460 3.13 -11.10 9.68
CA GLY A 460 1.77 -10.82 10.16
C GLY A 460 1.16 -9.57 9.53
N MET A 461 -0.01 -9.20 10.02
CA MET A 461 -0.80 -8.06 9.55
C MET A 461 -0.52 -6.79 10.38
N VAL A 462 -0.81 -5.62 9.81
CA VAL A 462 -0.73 -4.31 10.47
C VAL A 462 -2.07 -3.59 10.42
N GLU A 463 -2.20 -2.48 11.16
CA GLU A 463 -3.39 -1.60 11.15
C GLU A 463 -4.72 -2.27 11.58
N LEU A 464 -4.65 -3.37 12.34
CA LEU A 464 -5.83 -4.10 12.82
C LEU A 464 -6.50 -3.49 14.07
N GLY A 465 -5.86 -2.51 14.72
CA GLY A 465 -6.38 -1.88 15.93
C GLY A 465 -6.70 -2.90 17.04
N PRO A 466 -7.88 -2.80 17.70
CA PRO A 466 -8.28 -3.73 18.76
C PRO A 466 -8.37 -5.20 18.32
N ALA A 467 -8.63 -5.46 17.04
CA ALA A 467 -8.75 -6.83 16.51
C ALA A 467 -7.39 -7.51 16.28
N HIS A 468 -6.27 -6.84 16.55
CA HIS A 468 -4.93 -7.35 16.26
C HIS A 468 -4.67 -8.73 16.87
N THR A 469 -4.99 -8.93 18.15
CA THR A 469 -4.71 -10.19 18.85
C THR A 469 -5.56 -11.34 18.30
N GLU A 470 -6.88 -11.15 18.23
CA GLU A 470 -7.85 -12.15 17.77
C GLU A 470 -7.63 -12.56 16.32
N ALA A 471 -7.37 -11.58 15.43
CA ALA A 471 -7.13 -11.85 14.03
C ALA A 471 -5.85 -12.67 13.83
N HIS A 472 -4.77 -12.32 14.53
CA HIS A 472 -3.52 -13.09 14.46
C HIS A 472 -3.67 -14.49 15.05
N GLU A 473 -4.43 -14.67 16.13
CA GLU A 473 -4.71 -16.00 16.68
C GLU A 473 -5.45 -16.87 15.67
N THR A 474 -6.54 -16.35 15.08
CA THR A 474 -7.34 -17.05 14.08
C THR A 474 -6.51 -17.46 12.87
N ILE A 475 -5.71 -16.53 12.34
CA ILE A 475 -4.84 -16.78 11.20
C ILE A 475 -3.70 -17.73 11.54
N GLY A 476 -3.12 -17.64 12.75
CA GLY A 476 -2.12 -18.60 13.24
C GLY A 476 -2.67 -20.01 13.29
N ARG A 477 -3.88 -20.20 13.82
CA ARG A 477 -4.57 -21.51 13.85
C ARG A 477 -4.80 -22.07 12.45
N LEU A 478 -5.23 -21.24 11.51
CA LEU A 478 -5.41 -21.65 10.11
C LEU A 478 -4.08 -22.03 9.46
N ALA A 479 -3.03 -21.24 9.68
CA ALA A 479 -1.69 -21.54 9.17
C ALA A 479 -1.16 -22.86 9.75
N GLY A 480 -1.40 -23.15 11.04
CA GLY A 480 -1.01 -24.43 11.64
C GLY A 480 -1.77 -25.64 11.05
N GLN A 481 -2.99 -25.45 10.56
CA GLN A 481 -3.73 -26.49 9.83
C GLN A 481 -3.16 -26.70 8.42
N VAL A 482 -2.84 -25.62 7.72
CA VAL A 482 -2.45 -25.65 6.31
C VAL A 482 -0.96 -25.93 6.13
N CYS A 483 -0.07 -25.14 6.71
CA CYS A 483 1.36 -25.13 6.40
C CYS A 483 2.10 -26.24 7.13
N ASP A 484 3.22 -26.70 6.56
CA ASP A 484 4.14 -27.65 7.18
C ASP A 484 5.30 -26.93 7.89
N VAL A 485 5.64 -25.73 7.40
CA VAL A 485 6.65 -24.82 7.97
C VAL A 485 6.09 -23.39 7.98
N ALA A 486 6.29 -22.65 9.07
CA ALA A 486 6.06 -21.22 9.14
C ALA A 486 7.34 -20.46 9.55
N LEU A 487 7.75 -19.48 8.72
CA LEU A 487 8.83 -18.53 8.97
C LEU A 487 8.21 -17.19 9.34
N VAL A 488 8.21 -16.87 10.64
CA VAL A 488 7.56 -15.66 11.16
C VAL A 488 8.58 -14.55 11.35
N VAL A 489 8.50 -13.52 10.53
CA VAL A 489 9.39 -12.35 10.59
C VAL A 489 8.99 -11.47 11.77
N ASN A 490 9.93 -11.22 12.68
CA ASN A 490 9.71 -10.42 13.90
C ASN A 490 8.53 -10.93 14.75
N GLY A 491 8.52 -12.24 15.04
CA GLY A 491 7.42 -12.95 15.74
C GLY A 491 6.98 -12.33 17.07
N GLN A 492 7.86 -11.60 17.74
CA GLN A 492 7.55 -10.83 18.96
C GLN A 492 6.39 -9.83 18.79
N ARG A 493 6.11 -9.37 17.57
CA ARG A 493 4.97 -8.49 17.29
C ARG A 493 3.62 -9.20 17.30
N ILE A 494 3.61 -10.51 17.01
CA ILE A 494 2.41 -11.30 16.78
C ILE A 494 2.42 -12.57 17.62
N PRO A 495 2.56 -12.47 18.97
CA PRO A 495 2.65 -13.65 19.83
C PRO A 495 1.41 -14.55 19.71
N SER A 496 0.22 -13.99 19.53
CA SER A 496 -1.00 -14.75 19.35
C SER A 496 -1.03 -15.57 18.05
N PHE A 497 -0.33 -15.14 16.99
CA PHE A 497 -0.16 -15.96 15.78
C PHE A 497 0.71 -17.19 16.10
N LEU A 498 1.81 -17.02 16.83
CA LEU A 498 2.71 -18.11 17.20
C LEU A 498 1.99 -19.15 18.07
N GLU A 499 1.20 -18.69 19.04
CA GLU A 499 0.37 -19.55 19.89
C GLU A 499 -0.71 -20.27 19.08
N GLY A 500 -1.41 -19.55 18.21
CA GLY A 500 -2.42 -20.12 17.31
C GLY A 500 -1.85 -21.21 16.41
N PHE A 501 -0.67 -20.96 15.81
CA PHE A 501 0.02 -21.94 14.97
C PHE A 501 0.42 -23.19 15.75
N LYS A 502 1.01 -23.04 16.94
CA LYS A 502 1.39 -24.19 17.78
C LYS A 502 0.17 -25.02 18.21
N ALA A 503 -0.96 -24.37 18.46
CA ALA A 503 -2.19 -25.03 18.92
C ALA A 503 -2.79 -26.00 17.88
N THR A 504 -2.61 -25.75 16.57
CA THR A 504 -3.14 -26.60 15.50
C THR A 504 -2.06 -27.29 14.66
N GLY A 505 -0.80 -26.85 14.79
CA GLY A 505 0.33 -27.33 14.00
C GLY A 505 0.95 -28.64 14.50
N GLY A 506 0.72 -29.05 15.74
CA GLY A 506 1.30 -30.28 16.29
C GLY A 506 2.83 -30.26 16.23
N GLN A 507 3.44 -31.15 15.44
CA GLN A 507 4.90 -31.26 15.25
C GLN A 507 5.44 -30.46 14.06
N LYS A 508 4.62 -29.62 13.42
CA LYS A 508 5.04 -28.76 12.29
C LYS A 508 6.06 -27.72 12.72
N GLU A 509 6.92 -27.32 11.79
CA GLU A 509 8.03 -26.43 12.07
C GLU A 509 7.59 -24.96 12.14
N LEU A 510 8.10 -24.24 13.15
CA LEU A 510 7.88 -22.81 13.33
C LEU A 510 9.23 -22.16 13.65
N HIS A 511 9.66 -21.23 12.80
CA HIS A 511 10.92 -20.49 12.97
C HIS A 511 10.61 -19.00 13.06
N GLU A 512 11.12 -18.35 14.11
CA GLU A 512 11.11 -16.89 14.21
C GLU A 512 12.40 -16.34 13.61
N VAL A 513 12.28 -15.37 12.68
CA VAL A 513 13.42 -14.77 11.99
C VAL A 513 13.39 -13.25 12.13
N ALA A 514 14.54 -12.59 12.07
CA ALA A 514 14.64 -11.15 12.29
C ALA A 514 14.25 -10.32 11.06
N SER A 515 14.31 -10.90 9.86
CA SER A 515 14.04 -10.17 8.60
C SER A 515 13.56 -11.09 7.49
N PHE A 516 12.93 -10.50 6.47
CA PHE A 516 12.54 -11.23 5.26
C PHE A 516 13.74 -11.86 4.52
N ALA A 517 14.88 -11.18 4.52
CA ALA A 517 16.13 -11.69 3.91
C ALA A 517 16.62 -12.98 4.61
N GLU A 518 16.45 -13.06 5.93
CA GLU A 518 16.78 -14.26 6.70
C GLU A 518 15.80 -15.40 6.38
N ALA A 519 14.49 -15.11 6.27
CA ALA A 519 13.49 -16.08 5.83
C ALA A 519 13.82 -16.66 4.44
N GLN A 520 14.18 -15.78 3.48
CA GLN A 520 14.60 -16.19 2.14
C GLN A 520 15.87 -17.04 2.16
N SER A 521 16.85 -16.69 3.00
CA SER A 521 18.09 -17.45 3.17
C SER A 521 17.81 -18.84 3.73
N TRP A 522 16.88 -18.95 4.68
CA TRP A 522 16.43 -20.23 5.23
C TRP A 522 15.76 -21.10 4.15
N VAL A 523 14.86 -20.52 3.35
CA VAL A 523 14.20 -21.25 2.25
C VAL A 523 15.22 -21.73 1.23
N ALA A 524 16.20 -20.90 0.87
CA ALA A 524 17.26 -21.29 -0.05
C ALA A 524 18.12 -22.45 0.49
N ALA A 525 18.44 -22.44 1.78
CA ALA A 525 19.24 -23.48 2.43
C ALA A 525 18.48 -24.80 2.66
N ASN A 526 17.15 -24.75 2.83
CA ASN A 526 16.30 -25.91 3.20
C ASN A 526 15.33 -26.32 2.09
N ARG A 527 15.60 -25.87 0.85
CA ARG A 527 14.76 -26.12 -0.32
C ARG A 527 14.67 -27.61 -0.62
N GLN A 528 13.45 -28.08 -0.83
CA GLN A 528 13.12 -29.43 -1.26
C GLN A 528 12.28 -29.42 -2.54
N ASP A 529 12.27 -30.55 -3.25
CA ASP A 529 11.44 -30.73 -4.44
C ASP A 529 9.96 -30.77 -4.04
N GLY A 530 9.13 -30.00 -4.75
CA GLY A 530 7.71 -29.88 -4.41
C GLY A 530 7.39 -28.92 -3.26
N ASP A 531 8.31 -28.00 -2.92
CA ASP A 531 8.03 -26.91 -1.98
C ASP A 531 7.05 -25.89 -2.61
N ALA A 532 6.01 -25.53 -1.87
CA ALA A 532 5.16 -24.39 -2.17
C ALA A 532 5.36 -23.31 -1.10
N VAL A 533 5.99 -22.20 -1.47
CA VAL A 533 6.30 -21.09 -0.57
C VAL A 533 5.27 -19.99 -0.77
N LEU A 534 4.45 -19.72 0.25
CA LEU A 534 3.59 -18.55 0.31
C LEU A 534 4.31 -17.42 1.03
N ILE A 535 4.54 -16.32 0.32
CA ILE A 535 4.96 -15.05 0.89
C ILE A 535 3.68 -14.26 1.13
N GLU A 536 3.31 -14.09 2.40
CA GLU A 536 2.13 -13.33 2.79
C GLU A 536 2.57 -12.10 3.57
N ASN A 537 2.30 -10.93 2.98
CA ASN A 537 2.71 -9.62 3.44
C ASN A 537 4.23 -9.39 3.48
N ASP A 538 4.65 -8.19 3.15
CA ASP A 538 6.02 -7.72 3.30
C ASP A 538 6.00 -6.29 3.82
N LEU A 539 6.32 -6.11 5.09
CA LEU A 539 6.16 -4.82 5.74
C LEU A 539 7.30 -3.86 5.36
N PRO A 540 7.03 -2.54 5.33
CA PRO A 540 8.08 -1.54 5.20
C PRO A 540 9.13 -1.65 6.31
N ASP A 541 10.36 -1.18 6.01
CA ASP A 541 11.50 -1.14 6.96
C ASP A 541 11.12 -0.54 8.32
N LEU A 542 10.16 0.39 8.34
CA LEU A 542 9.63 1.04 9.54
C LEU A 542 9.10 0.04 10.59
N TYR A 543 8.51 -1.06 10.13
CA TYR A 543 7.93 -2.10 10.98
C TYR A 543 8.89 -3.25 11.25
N GLU A 544 9.91 -3.43 10.41
CA GLU A 544 10.95 -4.45 10.57
C GLU A 544 12.06 -3.99 11.53
N ARG A 545 12.42 -2.70 11.50
CA ARG A 545 13.45 -2.12 12.36
C ARG A 545 12.83 -1.12 13.34
N LYS A 546 12.91 -1.43 14.63
CA LYS A 546 13.07 -0.37 15.63
C LYS A 546 14.37 0.36 15.29
N LEU A 547 14.27 1.54 14.68
CA LEU A 547 15.43 2.42 14.51
C LEU A 547 15.94 2.71 15.93
N ARG A 548 17.04 2.07 16.32
CA ARG A 548 17.71 2.33 17.61
C ARG A 548 18.50 3.62 17.45
N LEU A 549 17.80 4.76 17.46
CA LEU A 549 18.37 6.11 17.41
C LEU A 549 18.86 6.54 18.80
#